data_AF-A0A1E5WG96-F1
#
_entry.id   AF-A0A1E5WG96-F1
#
_cell.length_a   1.000
_cell.length_b   1.000
_cell.length_c   1.000
_cell.angle_alpha   90.00
_cell.angle_beta   90.00
_cell.angle_gamma   90.00
#
_symmetry.space_group_name_H-M   'P 1'
#
loop_
_entity.id
_entity.type
_entity.pdbx_description
1 polymer ?
#
loop_
_entity_poly.entity_id
_entity_poly.type
_entity_poly.pdbx_seq_one_letter_code
_entity_poly.pdbx_strand_id
1 'polypeptide(L)'
;MGISRPLAVALLLLIAVFAGAAAQEPVVEADSVAGAVAAEAAALRAELEQLKAKISGLESGIAERSQELKNKDDEIAKLEKAMQEKSQEIASLQAEIASLQAKAAEEQAGKANARAVELEKQIDKLIKDIETQSSEKTALESRANDAEKKVEELTAKLNAIQKESDERKRKIKKTERALKVAEEELMRLQLEATAKAKQLTEVHGAWLPPWLATQYAHYREVVSGHWNHHGKPAMQNFLQKASEKSAQAKKWAEPHVETAKTVVSHYSLTPSVHEKLVVLKKNAEPYVQKVSTRSVELYESSRDAVTPHVIKAKEFAHPYYQEAKKFSKPYIDQVAEITKPHVEKVRTALKPYTKRAVHAYGSFLESATTYHRQAQATILDYLHQHEITKSLATKELVWFLVRKHEKFAKETQLS
;
A
#
# COMPACT_ATOMS: atom_id res chain seq x y z
N MET A 1 46.96 54.38 -25.15
CA MET A 1 46.03 55.52 -25.32
C MET A 1 46.11 56.36 -24.05
N GLY A 2 46.43 57.65 -24.00
CA GLY A 2 47.03 58.62 -24.94
C GLY A 2 47.36 59.87 -24.08
N ILE A 3 48.59 60.39 -24.04
CA ILE A 3 49.07 61.56 -24.82
C ILE A 3 48.15 62.79 -24.60
N SER A 4 48.62 63.94 -24.09
CA SER A 4 49.92 64.62 -24.30
C SER A 4 50.56 65.30 -23.05
N ARG A 5 51.77 65.86 -23.23
CA ARG A 5 52.47 66.79 -22.30
C ARG A 5 52.67 68.18 -23.03
N PRO A 6 53.67 69.06 -22.75
CA PRO A 6 53.34 70.39 -22.19
C PRO A 6 54.09 71.62 -22.79
N LEU A 7 53.85 72.79 -22.20
CA LEU A 7 54.71 74.00 -22.11
C LEU A 7 54.43 74.65 -20.72
N ALA A 8 55.26 75.46 -20.05
CA ALA A 8 56.64 75.98 -20.21
C ALA A 8 57.27 76.09 -18.76
N VAL A 9 58.50 76.50 -18.40
CA VAL A 9 59.63 77.28 -18.98
C VAL A 9 59.38 78.80 -19.08
N ALA A 10 60.03 79.72 -18.37
CA ALA A 10 61.09 79.69 -17.32
C ALA A 10 60.66 80.62 -16.14
N LEU A 11 61.45 81.09 -15.15
CA LEU A 11 62.90 81.28 -14.96
C LEU A 11 63.22 81.38 -13.44
N LEU A 12 64.47 81.18 -13.01
CA LEU A 12 64.91 81.31 -11.61
C LEU A 12 66.13 82.24 -11.43
N LEU A 13 66.03 83.10 -10.40
CA LEU A 13 67.08 83.52 -9.42
C LEU A 13 68.32 84.38 -9.79
N LEU A 14 68.67 85.21 -8.78
CA LEU A 14 70.01 85.64 -8.28
C LEU A 14 70.80 86.83 -8.89
N ILE A 15 70.67 87.98 -8.21
CA ILE A 15 71.71 88.87 -7.63
C ILE A 15 73.18 88.70 -8.08
N ALA A 16 73.81 89.78 -8.60
CA ALA A 16 75.22 90.17 -8.33
C ALA A 16 75.55 91.65 -8.70
N VAL A 17 76.57 92.19 -8.05
CA VAL A 17 76.93 93.62 -7.81
C VAL A 17 77.87 94.26 -8.89
N PHE A 18 78.04 95.60 -8.83
CA PHE A 18 79.21 96.45 -9.25
C PHE A 18 79.14 97.40 -10.48
N ALA A 19 78.89 98.68 -10.18
CA ALA A 19 79.70 99.89 -10.41
C ALA A 19 80.31 100.31 -11.79
N GLY A 20 80.05 101.59 -12.14
CA GLY A 20 80.94 102.49 -12.92
C GLY A 20 80.76 102.50 -14.45
N ALA A 21 81.28 103.49 -15.21
CA ALA A 21 81.70 104.87 -14.89
C ALA A 21 82.01 105.62 -16.21
N ALA A 22 82.00 106.98 -16.21
CA ALA A 22 82.50 107.88 -17.27
C ALA A 22 81.79 107.81 -18.66
N ALA A 23 81.83 108.83 -19.54
CA ALA A 23 82.08 110.28 -19.41
C ALA A 23 81.63 110.99 -20.73
N GLN A 24 81.72 112.33 -20.76
CA GLN A 24 82.43 113.15 -21.79
C GLN A 24 81.70 114.46 -22.16
N GLU A 25 82.49 115.54 -22.33
CA GLU A 25 82.06 116.93 -22.57
C GLU A 25 81.85 117.24 -24.07
N PRO A 26 81.43 118.47 -24.46
CA PRO A 26 82.48 119.44 -24.83
C PRO A 26 82.22 120.96 -24.58
N VAL A 27 83.24 121.63 -24.00
CA VAL A 27 84.01 122.79 -24.59
C VAL A 27 83.36 124.18 -24.84
N VAL A 28 83.76 125.20 -24.02
CA VAL A 28 84.46 126.50 -24.33
C VAL A 28 83.91 127.41 -25.50
N GLU A 29 83.84 128.76 -25.46
CA GLU A 29 84.63 129.83 -24.78
C GLU A 29 83.83 131.14 -24.40
N ALA A 30 84.58 132.11 -23.83
CA ALA A 30 84.39 133.54 -23.54
C ALA A 30 83.63 134.43 -24.58
N ASP A 31 83.23 135.69 -24.29
CA ASP A 31 83.00 136.50 -23.06
C ASP A 31 82.30 137.81 -23.48
N SER A 32 81.30 138.28 -22.72
CA SER A 32 81.02 139.73 -22.59
C SER A 32 80.03 140.07 -21.46
N VAL A 33 80.49 140.88 -20.49
CA VAL A 33 79.73 141.92 -19.77
C VAL A 33 78.50 141.48 -18.93
N ALA A 34 78.79 141.17 -17.66
CA ALA A 34 78.11 141.64 -16.46
C ALA A 34 76.59 141.98 -16.52
N GLY A 35 75.74 141.06 -16.03
CA GLY A 35 74.33 141.37 -15.70
C GLY A 35 73.50 140.22 -15.11
N ALA A 36 73.80 138.97 -15.44
CA ALA A 36 72.89 137.83 -15.22
C ALA A 36 72.91 137.15 -13.84
N VAL A 37 73.92 137.41 -12.99
CA VAL A 37 74.25 136.60 -11.80
C VAL A 37 73.12 136.52 -10.75
N ALA A 38 72.15 137.43 -10.77
CA ALA A 38 71.00 137.41 -9.87
C ALA A 38 69.90 136.38 -10.24
N ALA A 39 69.84 135.92 -11.51
CA ALA A 39 68.75 135.07 -11.99
C ALA A 39 68.96 133.57 -11.72
N GLU A 40 70.14 133.03 -12.04
CA GLU A 40 70.45 131.60 -11.84
C GLU A 40 70.47 131.22 -10.35
N ALA A 41 70.97 132.11 -9.50
CA ALA A 41 70.96 131.94 -8.04
C ALA A 41 69.55 131.95 -7.41
N ALA A 42 68.53 132.40 -8.15
CA ALA A 42 67.12 132.30 -7.80
C ALA A 42 66.49 131.02 -8.37
N ALA A 43 66.81 130.66 -9.63
CA ALA A 43 66.33 129.42 -10.26
C ALA A 43 66.78 128.17 -9.48
N LEU A 44 68.08 128.05 -9.17
CA LEU A 44 68.62 126.92 -8.40
C LEU A 44 68.07 126.86 -6.97
N ARG A 45 67.66 127.99 -6.38
CA ARG A 45 66.94 128.02 -5.10
C ARG A 45 65.51 127.50 -5.23
N ALA A 46 64.80 127.89 -6.28
CA ALA A 46 63.46 127.38 -6.56
C ALA A 46 63.47 125.86 -6.83
N GLU A 47 64.46 125.35 -7.55
CA GLU A 47 64.65 123.91 -7.76
C GLU A 47 65.02 123.17 -6.47
N LEU A 48 65.89 123.73 -5.62
CA LEU A 48 66.21 123.13 -4.33
C LEU A 48 64.99 123.07 -3.40
N GLU A 49 64.20 124.13 -3.27
CA GLU A 49 62.96 124.08 -2.48
C GLU A 49 61.90 123.19 -3.12
N GLN A 50 61.83 123.07 -4.46
CA GLN A 50 60.96 122.10 -5.14
C GLN A 50 61.40 120.65 -4.88
N LEU A 51 62.70 120.36 -4.92
CA LEU A 51 63.27 119.05 -4.58
C LEU A 51 63.02 118.72 -3.11
N LYS A 52 63.20 119.69 -2.20
CA LYS A 52 62.96 119.55 -0.76
C LYS A 52 61.47 119.35 -0.44
N ALA A 53 60.56 120.02 -1.15
CA ALA A 53 59.13 119.76 -1.08
C ALA A 53 58.75 118.37 -1.64
N LYS A 54 59.39 117.92 -2.73
CA LYS A 54 59.23 116.56 -3.27
C LYS A 54 59.78 115.50 -2.30
N ILE A 55 60.93 115.74 -1.67
CA ILE A 55 61.51 114.87 -0.65
C ILE A 55 60.57 114.78 0.55
N SER A 56 60.11 115.91 1.11
CA SER A 56 59.17 115.92 2.23
C SER A 56 57.83 115.24 1.88
N GLY A 57 57.32 115.40 0.66
CA GLY A 57 56.14 114.68 0.17
C GLY A 57 56.36 113.17 0.00
N LEU A 58 57.56 112.75 -0.44
CA LEU A 58 57.94 111.35 -0.52
C LEU A 58 58.17 110.73 0.87
N GLU A 59 58.81 111.45 1.80
CA GLU A 59 58.97 111.07 3.20
C GLU A 59 57.60 110.90 3.88
N SER A 60 56.67 111.83 3.66
CA SER A 60 55.28 111.73 4.11
C SER A 60 54.59 110.49 3.53
N GLY A 61 54.70 110.26 2.22
CA GLY A 61 54.09 109.09 1.56
C GLY A 61 54.74 107.76 1.94
N ILE A 62 56.03 107.75 2.27
CA ILE A 62 56.75 106.58 2.80
C ILE A 62 56.32 106.32 4.24
N ALA A 63 56.17 107.34 5.09
CA ALA A 63 55.67 107.19 6.45
C ALA A 63 54.22 106.68 6.47
N GLU A 64 53.35 107.26 5.63
CA GLU A 64 51.95 106.84 5.46
C GLU A 64 51.86 105.38 5.00
N ARG A 65 52.60 104.99 3.95
CA ARG A 65 52.63 103.58 3.50
C ARG A 65 53.30 102.63 4.48
N SER A 66 54.25 103.08 5.28
CA SER A 66 54.86 102.24 6.33
C SER A 66 53.85 101.96 7.44
N GLN A 67 53.01 102.94 7.79
CA GLN A 67 51.91 102.75 8.74
C GLN A 67 50.77 101.92 8.13
N GLU A 68 50.47 102.09 6.84
CA GLU A 68 49.49 101.26 6.11
C GLU A 68 49.93 99.79 6.03
N LEU A 69 51.21 99.53 5.72
CA LEU A 69 51.81 98.19 5.76
C LEU A 69 51.70 97.58 7.15
N LYS A 70 52.12 98.31 8.19
CA LYS A 70 52.06 97.83 9.57
C LYS A 70 50.62 97.49 10.00
N ASN A 71 49.64 98.32 9.63
CA ASN A 71 48.23 98.04 9.90
C ASN A 71 47.76 96.75 9.20
N LYS A 72 48.23 96.49 7.97
CA LYS A 72 47.93 95.26 7.21
C LYS A 72 48.63 94.04 7.78
N ASP A 73 49.88 94.14 8.23
CA ASP A 73 50.58 93.07 8.94
C ASP A 73 49.85 92.71 10.24
N ASP A 74 49.39 93.71 11.00
CA ASP A 74 48.56 93.55 12.20
C ASP A 74 47.17 92.94 11.87
N GLU A 75 46.64 93.06 10.65
CA GLU A 75 45.41 92.37 10.21
C GLU A 75 45.68 90.94 9.72
N ILE A 76 46.77 90.72 8.98
CA ILE A 76 47.23 89.40 8.53
C ILE A 76 47.47 88.50 9.75
N ALA A 77 48.18 88.97 10.78
CA ALA A 77 48.43 88.21 12.01
C ALA A 77 47.13 87.79 12.74
N LYS A 78 46.06 88.62 12.67
CA LYS A 78 44.73 88.27 13.21
C LYS A 78 44.05 87.20 12.36
N LEU A 79 44.14 87.30 11.03
CA LEU A 79 43.58 86.32 10.10
C LEU A 79 44.30 84.96 10.18
N GLU A 80 45.63 84.95 10.29
CA GLU A 80 46.42 83.73 10.50
C GLU A 80 46.02 83.03 11.80
N LYS A 81 45.91 83.77 12.91
CA LYS A 81 45.43 83.21 14.19
C LYS A 81 44.02 82.62 14.07
N ALA A 82 43.11 83.34 13.42
CA ALA A 82 41.75 82.84 13.18
C ALA A 82 41.71 81.60 12.28
N MET A 83 42.55 81.52 11.24
CA MET A 83 42.70 80.31 10.42
C MET A 83 43.27 79.14 11.22
N GLN A 84 44.22 79.38 12.12
CA GLN A 84 44.81 78.34 12.96
C GLN A 84 43.79 77.80 13.98
N GLU A 85 43.02 78.67 14.62
CA GLU A 85 41.90 78.31 15.50
C GLU A 85 40.84 77.50 14.73
N LYS A 86 40.42 77.96 13.55
CA LYS A 86 39.46 77.23 12.70
C LYS A 86 40.01 75.89 12.19
N SER A 87 41.30 75.78 11.94
CA SER A 87 41.94 74.51 11.56
C SER A 87 41.95 73.51 12.72
N GLN A 88 42.12 73.99 13.97
CA GLN A 88 42.00 73.16 15.17
C GLN A 88 40.54 72.70 15.42
N GLU A 89 39.56 73.58 15.23
CA GLU A 89 38.13 73.21 15.25
C GLU A 89 37.81 72.13 14.22
N ILE A 90 38.27 72.29 12.97
CA ILE A 90 38.06 71.32 11.88
C ILE A 90 38.70 69.97 12.23
N ALA A 91 39.93 69.95 12.74
CA ALA A 91 40.59 68.71 13.15
C ALA A 91 39.85 68.00 14.30
N SER A 92 39.33 68.76 15.27
CA SER A 92 38.51 68.23 16.37
C SER A 92 37.21 67.60 15.85
N LEU A 93 36.49 68.32 14.98
CA LEU A 93 35.25 67.83 14.36
C LEU A 93 35.48 66.61 13.46
N GLN A 94 36.59 66.54 12.73
CA GLN A 94 36.97 65.36 11.95
C GLN A 94 37.23 64.14 12.84
N ALA A 95 37.90 64.32 13.99
CA ALA A 95 38.11 63.23 14.96
C ALA A 95 36.80 62.77 15.61
N GLU A 96 35.88 63.69 15.91
CA GLU A 96 34.55 63.37 16.45
C GLU A 96 33.68 62.63 15.41
N ILE A 97 33.67 63.08 14.15
CA ILE A 97 32.99 62.39 13.05
C ILE A 97 33.54 60.97 12.87
N ALA A 98 34.87 60.77 12.90
CA ALA A 98 35.48 59.45 12.80
C ALA A 98 35.09 58.54 13.99
N SER A 99 35.05 59.09 15.21
CA SER A 99 34.61 58.39 16.43
C SER A 99 33.13 57.96 16.35
N LEU A 100 32.25 58.85 15.88
CA LEU A 100 30.83 58.55 15.69
C LEU A 100 30.59 57.54 14.55
N GLN A 101 31.33 57.63 13.45
CA GLN A 101 31.28 56.64 12.36
C GLN A 101 31.75 55.26 12.82
N ALA A 102 32.84 55.18 13.60
CA ALA A 102 33.33 53.93 14.16
C ALA A 102 32.28 53.28 15.09
N LYS A 103 31.71 54.05 16.02
CA LYS A 103 30.64 53.56 16.91
C LYS A 103 29.38 53.13 16.16
N ALA A 104 28.97 53.90 15.14
CA ALA A 104 27.81 53.55 14.32
C ALA A 104 28.05 52.24 13.55
N ALA A 105 29.25 52.04 12.99
CA ALA A 105 29.62 50.80 12.32
C ALA A 105 29.68 49.60 13.29
N GLU A 106 30.25 49.79 14.48
CA GLU A 106 30.35 48.76 15.53
C GLU A 106 28.97 48.35 16.07
N GLU A 107 28.09 49.30 16.35
CA GLU A 107 26.72 49.02 16.82
C GLU A 107 25.86 48.36 15.73
N GLN A 108 26.02 48.79 14.46
CA GLN A 108 25.35 48.17 13.31
C GLN A 108 25.85 46.73 13.08
N ALA A 109 27.15 46.49 13.20
CA ALA A 109 27.76 45.16 13.11
C ALA A 109 27.31 44.25 14.28
N GLY A 110 27.26 44.76 15.51
CA GLY A 110 26.74 44.04 16.67
C GLY A 110 25.28 43.60 16.49
N LYS A 111 24.42 44.50 15.99
CA LYS A 111 23.02 44.20 15.65
C LYS A 111 22.90 43.20 14.50
N ALA A 112 23.81 43.23 13.53
CA ALA A 112 23.85 42.26 12.43
C ALA A 112 24.27 40.86 12.93
N ASN A 113 25.34 40.76 13.74
CA ASN A 113 25.79 39.50 14.34
C ASN A 113 24.72 38.89 15.26
N ALA A 114 24.06 39.69 16.11
CA ALA A 114 23.00 39.20 16.97
C ALA A 114 21.82 38.59 16.17
N ARG A 115 21.49 39.18 15.01
CA ARG A 115 20.48 38.61 14.08
C ARG A 115 20.99 37.36 13.37
N ALA A 116 22.26 37.32 12.98
CA ALA A 116 22.86 36.14 12.35
C ALA A 116 22.83 34.93 13.30
N VAL A 117 23.27 35.09 14.55
CA VAL A 117 23.28 34.01 15.57
C VAL A 117 21.87 33.50 15.89
N GLU A 118 20.85 34.37 15.96
CA GLU A 118 19.47 33.93 16.20
C GLU A 118 18.88 33.22 14.96
N LEU A 119 19.20 33.66 13.73
CA LEU A 119 18.82 32.94 12.51
C LEU A 119 19.53 31.58 12.39
N GLU A 120 20.82 31.53 12.72
CA GLU A 120 21.63 30.31 12.73
C GLU A 120 21.04 29.29 13.71
N LYS A 121 20.72 29.71 14.95
CA LYS A 121 20.00 28.91 15.94
C LYS A 121 18.60 28.46 15.51
N GLN A 122 17.89 29.24 14.69
CA GLN A 122 16.61 28.83 14.11
C GLN A 122 16.78 27.80 13.00
N ILE A 123 17.81 27.93 12.15
CA ILE A 123 18.20 26.93 11.15
C ILE A 123 18.60 25.62 11.86
N ASP A 124 19.40 25.71 12.91
CA ASP A 124 19.88 24.58 13.72
C ASP A 124 18.74 23.81 14.42
N LYS A 125 17.64 24.51 14.73
CA LYS A 125 16.40 23.90 15.20
C LYS A 125 15.63 23.23 14.07
N LEU A 126 15.43 23.94 12.95
CA LEU A 126 14.72 23.41 11.77
C LEU A 126 15.40 22.16 11.19
N ILE A 127 16.73 22.08 11.22
CA ILE A 127 17.48 20.88 10.84
C ILE A 127 17.08 19.69 11.72
N LYS A 128 17.05 19.85 13.05
CA LYS A 128 16.66 18.79 13.99
C LYS A 128 15.18 18.41 13.89
N ASP A 129 14.30 19.39 13.65
CA ASP A 129 12.88 19.18 13.38
C ASP A 129 12.68 18.41 12.04
N ILE A 130 13.53 18.63 11.02
CA ILE A 130 13.54 17.88 9.75
C ILE A 130 14.12 16.48 9.91
N GLU A 131 15.23 16.31 10.63
CA GLU A 131 15.86 15.01 10.89
C GLU A 131 14.89 14.08 11.63
N THR A 132 14.26 14.58 12.69
CA THR A 132 13.24 13.83 13.45
C THR A 132 12.05 13.44 12.56
N GLN A 133 11.46 14.38 11.82
CA GLN A 133 10.39 14.06 10.86
C GLN A 133 10.82 13.06 9.77
N SER A 134 12.07 13.10 9.32
CA SER A 134 12.58 12.12 8.35
C SER A 134 12.63 10.71 8.94
N SER A 135 13.04 10.59 10.21
CA SER A 135 13.05 9.30 10.93
C SER A 135 11.62 8.77 11.15
N GLU A 136 10.69 9.62 11.58
CA GLU A 136 9.27 9.28 11.72
C GLU A 136 8.65 8.85 10.39
N LYS A 137 8.96 9.55 9.30
CA LYS A 137 8.52 9.16 7.95
C LYS A 137 8.98 7.74 7.61
N THR A 138 10.25 7.40 7.79
CA THR A 138 10.75 6.04 7.48
C THR A 138 10.12 4.96 8.37
N ALA A 139 9.82 5.28 9.64
CA ALA A 139 9.10 4.39 10.55
C ALA A 139 7.62 4.20 10.15
N LEU A 140 6.96 5.24 9.63
CA LEU A 140 5.61 5.15 9.08
C LEU A 140 5.56 4.42 7.74
N GLU A 141 6.56 4.63 6.87
CA GLU A 141 6.67 4.02 5.54
C GLU A 141 6.95 2.51 5.64
N SER A 142 7.87 2.09 6.52
CA SER A 142 8.08 0.66 6.84
C SER A 142 6.83 0.02 7.47
N ARG A 143 6.14 0.71 8.37
CA ARG A 143 4.85 0.26 8.94
C ARG A 143 3.73 0.17 7.91
N ALA A 144 3.71 1.05 6.90
CA ALA A 144 2.76 1.00 5.79
C ALA A 144 3.02 -0.22 4.91
N ASN A 145 4.27 -0.45 4.50
CA ASN A 145 4.68 -1.62 3.71
C ASN A 145 4.35 -2.95 4.43
N ASP A 146 4.50 -3.02 5.75
CA ASP A 146 4.12 -4.20 6.55
C ASP A 146 2.62 -4.31 6.84
N ALA A 147 1.84 -3.24 6.68
CA ALA A 147 0.38 -3.29 6.66
C ALA A 147 -0.14 -3.77 5.30
N GLU A 148 0.47 -3.31 4.21
CA GLU A 148 0.12 -3.69 2.83
C GLU A 148 0.32 -5.19 2.59
N LYS A 149 1.49 -5.74 2.94
CA LYS A 149 1.74 -7.20 2.91
C LYS A 149 0.70 -8.01 3.69
N LYS A 150 0.20 -7.48 4.82
CA LYS A 150 -0.86 -8.12 5.62
C LYS A 150 -2.21 -8.04 4.92
N VAL A 151 -2.52 -6.95 4.23
CA VAL A 151 -3.73 -6.82 3.39
C VAL A 151 -3.67 -7.78 2.20
N GLU A 152 -2.52 -7.93 1.54
CA GLU A 152 -2.32 -8.93 0.48
C GLU A 152 -2.52 -10.36 1.01
N GLU A 153 -1.90 -10.71 2.13
CA GLU A 153 -1.99 -12.04 2.73
C GLU A 153 -3.43 -12.36 3.21
N LEU A 154 -4.14 -11.38 3.80
CA LEU A 154 -5.56 -11.50 4.14
C LEU A 154 -6.45 -11.62 2.90
N THR A 155 -6.13 -10.90 1.82
CA THR A 155 -6.84 -11.00 0.53
C THR A 155 -6.64 -12.38 -0.11
N ALA A 156 -5.43 -12.94 -0.03
CA ALA A 156 -5.14 -14.31 -0.49
C ALA A 156 -5.93 -15.35 0.34
N LYS A 157 -5.95 -15.21 1.68
CA LYS A 157 -6.73 -16.07 2.60
C LYS A 157 -8.23 -15.97 2.32
N LEU A 158 -8.77 -14.77 2.11
CA LEU A 158 -10.18 -14.54 1.77
C LEU A 158 -10.55 -15.23 0.45
N ASN A 159 -9.73 -15.09 -0.58
CA ASN A 159 -9.92 -15.75 -1.87
C ASN A 159 -9.84 -17.29 -1.77
N ALA A 160 -9.00 -17.84 -0.88
CA ALA A 160 -8.97 -19.27 -0.61
C ALA A 160 -10.26 -19.76 0.08
N ILE A 161 -10.69 -19.05 1.14
CA ILE A 161 -11.94 -19.35 1.88
C ILE A 161 -13.16 -19.26 0.95
N GLN A 162 -13.22 -18.27 0.06
CA GLN A 162 -14.30 -18.15 -0.93
C GLN A 162 -14.34 -19.36 -1.88
N LYS A 163 -13.19 -19.80 -2.41
CA LYS A 163 -13.09 -20.99 -3.26
C LYS A 163 -13.53 -22.26 -2.53
N GLU A 164 -13.17 -22.43 -1.26
CA GLU A 164 -13.68 -23.54 -0.44
C GLU A 164 -15.20 -23.45 -0.19
N SER A 165 -15.72 -22.24 0.06
CA SER A 165 -17.14 -21.99 0.29
C SER A 165 -17.98 -22.38 -0.92
N ASP A 166 -17.58 -21.95 -2.12
CA ASP A 166 -18.25 -22.32 -3.36
C ASP A 166 -18.11 -23.83 -3.67
N GLU A 167 -16.99 -24.46 -3.34
CA GLU A 167 -16.86 -25.92 -3.48
C GLU A 167 -17.74 -26.70 -2.49
N ARG A 168 -17.84 -26.25 -1.22
CA ARG A 168 -18.79 -26.80 -0.24
C ARG A 168 -20.24 -26.62 -0.72
N LYS A 169 -20.58 -25.45 -1.27
CA LYS A 169 -21.89 -25.12 -1.87
C LYS A 169 -22.20 -26.00 -3.09
N ARG A 170 -21.22 -26.30 -3.96
CA ARG A 170 -21.35 -27.28 -5.05
C ARG A 170 -21.57 -28.71 -4.55
N LYS A 171 -20.88 -29.12 -3.48
CA LYS A 171 -21.08 -30.43 -2.83
C LYS A 171 -22.48 -30.56 -2.21
N ILE A 172 -22.93 -29.55 -1.45
CA ILE A 172 -24.27 -29.50 -0.85
C ILE A 172 -25.36 -29.64 -1.93
N LYS A 173 -25.27 -28.90 -3.04
CA LYS A 173 -26.23 -29.03 -4.15
C LYS A 173 -26.22 -30.40 -4.83
N LYS A 174 -25.12 -31.16 -4.77
CA LYS A 174 -25.08 -32.56 -5.26
C LYS A 174 -25.76 -33.51 -4.28
N THR A 175 -25.47 -33.39 -2.98
CA THR A 175 -26.10 -34.23 -1.95
C THR A 175 -27.61 -33.95 -1.80
N GLU A 176 -28.04 -32.69 -1.94
CA GLU A 176 -29.46 -32.31 -1.93
C GLU A 176 -30.24 -32.97 -3.08
N ARG A 177 -29.66 -33.01 -4.29
CA ARG A 177 -30.25 -33.70 -5.44
C ARG A 177 -30.29 -35.22 -5.24
N ALA A 178 -29.22 -35.81 -4.70
CA ALA A 178 -29.18 -37.24 -4.41
C ALA A 178 -30.20 -37.63 -3.31
N LEU A 179 -30.40 -36.76 -2.31
CA LEU A 179 -31.43 -36.93 -1.29
C LEU A 179 -32.84 -36.89 -1.90
N LYS A 180 -33.16 -35.89 -2.73
CA LYS A 180 -34.47 -35.79 -3.39
C LYS A 180 -34.78 -37.00 -4.28
N VAL A 181 -33.81 -37.48 -5.06
CA VAL A 181 -33.97 -38.74 -5.83
C VAL A 181 -34.19 -39.95 -4.91
N ALA A 182 -33.51 -40.02 -3.76
CA ALA A 182 -33.74 -41.10 -2.78
C ALA A 182 -35.10 -40.99 -2.07
N GLU A 183 -35.61 -39.78 -1.85
CA GLU A 183 -36.95 -39.51 -1.30
C GLU A 183 -38.04 -39.90 -2.32
N GLU A 184 -37.87 -39.51 -3.59
CA GLU A 184 -38.75 -39.90 -4.71
C GLU A 184 -38.77 -41.42 -4.91
N GLU A 185 -37.60 -42.08 -4.90
CA GLU A 185 -37.48 -43.53 -4.95
C GLU A 185 -38.11 -44.23 -3.73
N LEU A 186 -37.93 -43.68 -2.52
CA LEU A 186 -38.56 -44.23 -1.32
C LEU A 186 -40.10 -44.10 -1.37
N MET A 187 -40.63 -42.98 -1.87
CA MET A 187 -42.07 -42.81 -2.09
C MET A 187 -42.58 -43.79 -3.16
N ARG A 188 -41.86 -43.96 -4.27
CA ARG A 188 -42.18 -44.97 -5.30
C ARG A 188 -42.19 -46.38 -4.70
N LEU A 189 -41.16 -46.74 -3.94
CA LEU A 189 -41.05 -48.06 -3.31
C LEU A 189 -42.11 -48.28 -2.23
N GLN A 190 -42.56 -47.25 -1.52
CA GLN A 190 -43.71 -47.34 -0.60
C GLN A 190 -45.04 -47.55 -1.34
N LEU A 191 -45.25 -46.84 -2.45
CA LEU A 191 -46.44 -47.04 -3.31
C LEU A 191 -46.42 -48.42 -3.97
N GLU A 192 -45.28 -48.87 -4.48
CA GLU A 192 -45.11 -50.23 -5.00
C GLU A 192 -45.29 -51.28 -3.90
N ALA A 193 -44.71 -51.09 -2.71
CA ALA A 193 -44.83 -52.06 -1.62
C ALA A 193 -46.27 -52.14 -1.09
N THR A 194 -47.00 -51.02 -1.03
CA THR A 194 -48.42 -51.03 -0.62
C THR A 194 -49.34 -51.58 -1.71
N ALA A 195 -49.07 -51.30 -2.99
CA ALA A 195 -49.79 -51.93 -4.12
C ALA A 195 -49.53 -53.44 -4.19
N LYS A 196 -48.25 -53.84 -4.11
CA LYS A 196 -47.84 -55.26 -4.05
C LYS A 196 -48.39 -55.93 -2.81
N ALA A 197 -48.44 -55.27 -1.64
CA ALA A 197 -49.06 -55.83 -0.44
C ALA A 197 -50.57 -56.00 -0.57
N LYS A 198 -51.30 -55.10 -1.26
CA LYS A 198 -52.72 -55.28 -1.58
C LYS A 198 -52.94 -56.48 -2.50
N GLN A 199 -52.22 -56.54 -3.62
CA GLN A 199 -52.22 -57.71 -4.52
C GLN A 199 -51.82 -58.99 -3.78
N LEU A 200 -50.86 -58.91 -2.85
CA LEU A 200 -50.48 -60.02 -1.99
C LEU A 200 -51.68 -60.44 -1.14
N THR A 201 -52.34 -59.54 -0.39
CA THR A 201 -53.51 -59.88 0.42
C THR A 201 -54.70 -60.41 -0.39
N GLU A 202 -54.91 -59.93 -1.61
CA GLU A 202 -55.96 -60.42 -2.52
C GLU A 202 -55.65 -61.83 -3.01
N VAL A 203 -54.44 -62.06 -3.56
CA VAL A 203 -54.01 -63.39 -4.04
C VAL A 203 -53.84 -64.37 -2.89
N HIS A 204 -53.30 -63.93 -1.75
CA HIS A 204 -52.99 -64.79 -0.59
C HIS A 204 -54.21 -65.05 0.29
N GLY A 205 -55.25 -64.21 0.22
CA GLY A 205 -56.57 -64.55 0.77
C GLY A 205 -57.21 -65.76 0.07
N ALA A 206 -56.77 -66.10 -1.14
CA ALA A 206 -57.16 -67.30 -1.88
C ALA A 206 -56.07 -68.39 -1.95
N TRP A 207 -54.78 -68.04 -1.79
CA TRP A 207 -53.64 -68.95 -2.03
C TRP A 207 -52.83 -69.35 -0.79
N LEU A 208 -52.82 -68.57 0.30
CA LEU A 208 -52.22 -69.08 1.54
C LEU A 208 -53.13 -70.17 2.13
N PRO A 209 -52.59 -71.36 2.45
CA PRO A 209 -53.29 -72.29 3.32
C PRO A 209 -53.68 -71.58 4.62
N PRO A 210 -54.91 -71.76 5.15
CA PRO A 210 -55.40 -70.98 6.30
C PRO A 210 -54.46 -70.94 7.51
N TRP A 211 -53.74 -72.04 7.78
CA TRP A 211 -52.74 -72.12 8.85
C TRP A 211 -51.60 -71.10 8.70
N LEU A 212 -51.13 -70.84 7.48
CA LEU A 212 -50.01 -69.93 7.22
C LEU A 212 -50.46 -68.45 7.21
N ALA A 213 -51.69 -68.19 6.78
CA ALA A 213 -52.31 -66.87 6.94
C ALA A 213 -52.48 -66.49 8.42
N THR A 214 -53.00 -67.42 9.24
CA THR A 214 -53.12 -67.25 10.69
C THR A 214 -51.74 -67.05 11.35
N GLN A 215 -50.73 -67.85 10.98
CA GLN A 215 -49.40 -67.74 11.56
C GLN A 215 -48.69 -66.41 11.20
N TYR A 216 -48.88 -65.92 9.97
CA TYR A 216 -48.37 -64.59 9.57
C TYR A 216 -49.08 -63.46 10.33
N ALA A 217 -50.40 -63.55 10.50
CA ALA A 217 -51.17 -62.58 11.28
C ALA A 217 -50.70 -62.54 12.75
N HIS A 218 -50.59 -63.70 13.40
CA HIS A 218 -50.13 -63.79 14.79
C HIS A 218 -48.70 -63.26 14.98
N TYR A 219 -47.76 -63.61 14.10
CA TYR A 219 -46.39 -63.09 14.15
C TYR A 219 -46.35 -61.57 13.95
N ARG A 220 -47.15 -61.04 13.00
CA ARG A 220 -47.28 -59.59 12.77
C ARG A 220 -47.85 -58.86 13.98
N GLU A 221 -48.87 -59.40 14.64
CA GLU A 221 -49.41 -58.83 15.87
C GLU A 221 -48.37 -58.79 16.98
N VAL A 222 -47.73 -59.93 17.31
CA VAL A 222 -46.71 -60.02 18.37
C VAL A 222 -45.55 -59.05 18.13
N VAL A 223 -45.00 -59.00 16.91
CA VAL A 223 -43.90 -58.07 16.59
C VAL A 223 -44.36 -56.61 16.64
N SER A 224 -45.56 -56.29 16.14
CA SER A 224 -46.08 -54.91 16.20
C SER A 224 -46.41 -54.46 17.62
N GLY A 225 -46.91 -55.36 18.47
CA GLY A 225 -47.16 -55.10 19.89
C GLY A 225 -45.86 -54.83 20.64
N HIS A 226 -44.86 -55.70 20.49
CA HIS A 226 -43.56 -55.53 21.14
C HIS A 226 -42.82 -54.26 20.65
N TRP A 227 -42.92 -53.94 19.35
CA TRP A 227 -42.42 -52.67 18.81
C TRP A 227 -43.15 -51.46 19.41
N ASN A 228 -44.49 -51.45 19.43
CA ASN A 228 -45.26 -50.32 19.96
C ASN A 228 -45.09 -50.12 21.47
N HIS A 229 -44.91 -51.21 22.24
CA HIS A 229 -44.82 -51.16 23.70
C HIS A 229 -43.39 -50.89 24.21
N HIS A 230 -42.34 -51.32 23.50
CA HIS A 230 -40.95 -51.15 23.94
C HIS A 230 -40.06 -50.39 22.93
N GLY A 231 -40.11 -50.75 21.65
CA GLY A 231 -39.23 -50.18 20.62
C GLY A 231 -39.50 -48.69 20.32
N LYS A 232 -40.78 -48.34 20.09
CA LYS A 232 -41.22 -46.99 19.76
C LYS A 232 -40.98 -45.99 20.92
N PRO A 233 -41.32 -46.28 22.19
CA PRO A 233 -41.01 -45.38 23.30
C PRO A 233 -39.49 -45.19 23.51
N ALA A 234 -38.70 -46.26 23.38
CA ALA A 234 -37.24 -46.17 23.50
C ALA A 234 -36.62 -45.31 22.40
N MET A 235 -37.05 -45.48 21.15
CA MET A 235 -36.60 -44.66 20.01
C MET A 235 -36.98 -43.18 20.19
N GLN A 236 -38.21 -42.89 20.65
CA GLN A 236 -38.64 -41.51 20.93
C GLN A 236 -37.84 -40.88 22.09
N ASN A 237 -37.57 -41.63 23.17
CA ASN A 237 -36.75 -41.16 24.28
C ASN A 237 -35.29 -40.85 23.85
N PHE A 238 -34.72 -41.69 22.97
CA PHE A 238 -33.40 -41.48 22.39
C PHE A 238 -33.35 -40.23 21.50
N LEU A 239 -34.30 -40.08 20.57
CA LEU A 239 -34.40 -38.90 19.70
C LEU A 239 -34.59 -37.61 20.50
N GLN A 240 -35.44 -37.64 21.55
CA GLN A 240 -35.62 -36.51 22.44
C GLN A 240 -34.31 -36.14 23.14
N LYS A 241 -33.63 -37.09 23.82
CA LYS A 241 -32.35 -36.84 24.49
C LYS A 241 -31.25 -36.34 23.54
N ALA A 242 -31.21 -36.85 22.31
CA ALA A 242 -30.29 -36.37 21.29
C ALA A 242 -30.58 -34.89 20.91
N SER A 243 -31.86 -34.53 20.77
CA SER A 243 -32.27 -33.13 20.52
C SER A 243 -32.00 -32.19 21.70
N GLU A 244 -32.24 -32.64 22.93
CA GLU A 244 -31.93 -31.88 24.15
C GLU A 244 -30.42 -31.64 24.28
N LYS A 245 -29.60 -32.65 23.99
CA LYS A 245 -28.13 -32.54 24.01
C LYS A 245 -27.59 -31.65 22.88
N SER A 246 -28.17 -31.69 21.68
CA SER A 246 -27.79 -30.77 20.60
C SER A 246 -28.19 -29.32 20.93
N ALA A 247 -29.34 -29.10 21.58
CA ALA A 247 -29.76 -27.79 22.06
C ALA A 247 -28.87 -27.26 23.21
N GLN A 248 -28.43 -28.13 24.13
CA GLN A 248 -27.43 -27.77 25.15
C GLN A 248 -26.09 -27.39 24.52
N ALA A 249 -25.60 -28.18 23.55
CA ALA A 249 -24.37 -27.89 22.82
C ALA A 249 -24.46 -26.56 22.04
N LYS A 250 -25.60 -26.28 21.39
CA LYS A 250 -25.84 -24.99 20.73
C LYS A 250 -25.77 -23.83 21.72
N LYS A 251 -26.54 -23.89 22.82
CA LYS A 251 -26.56 -22.83 23.85
C LYS A 251 -25.19 -22.57 24.50
N TRP A 252 -24.34 -23.59 24.59
CA TRP A 252 -22.95 -23.45 25.05
C TRP A 252 -22.05 -22.78 24.00
N ALA A 253 -22.18 -23.18 22.73
CA ALA A 253 -21.36 -22.63 21.64
C ALA A 253 -21.72 -21.18 21.27
N GLU A 254 -23.01 -20.82 21.29
CA GLU A 254 -23.56 -19.52 20.87
C GLU A 254 -22.84 -18.30 21.51
N PRO A 255 -22.65 -18.19 22.84
CA PRO A 255 -21.89 -17.08 23.44
C PRO A 255 -20.39 -17.11 23.09
N HIS A 256 -19.78 -18.28 22.94
CA HIS A 256 -18.38 -18.40 22.55
C HIS A 256 -18.13 -18.01 21.09
N VAL A 257 -19.07 -18.32 20.18
CA VAL A 257 -19.02 -17.90 18.77
C VAL A 257 -19.23 -16.39 18.65
N GLU A 258 -20.19 -15.81 19.35
CA GLU A 258 -20.41 -14.35 19.31
C GLU A 258 -19.28 -13.57 20.03
N THR A 259 -18.67 -14.13 21.09
CA THR A 259 -17.44 -13.58 21.67
C THR A 259 -16.28 -13.67 20.70
N ALA A 260 -16.07 -14.80 20.02
CA ALA A 260 -15.02 -14.92 19.01
C ALA A 260 -15.24 -13.94 17.83
N LYS A 261 -16.48 -13.77 17.38
CA LYS A 261 -16.89 -12.86 16.29
C LYS A 261 -16.70 -11.38 16.68
N THR A 262 -17.09 -10.98 17.88
CA THR A 262 -16.87 -9.61 18.39
C THR A 262 -15.39 -9.32 18.65
N VAL A 263 -14.64 -10.27 19.22
CA VAL A 263 -13.18 -10.18 19.40
C VAL A 263 -12.49 -10.05 18.04
N VAL A 264 -12.78 -10.91 17.06
CA VAL A 264 -12.20 -10.85 15.71
C VAL A 264 -12.56 -9.52 15.02
N SER A 265 -13.81 -9.05 15.14
CA SER A 265 -14.24 -7.78 14.55
C SER A 265 -13.56 -6.57 15.20
N HIS A 266 -13.44 -6.54 16.53
CA HIS A 266 -12.83 -5.44 17.27
C HIS A 266 -11.31 -5.36 17.04
N TYR A 267 -10.65 -6.51 16.97
CA TYR A 267 -9.21 -6.58 16.83
C TYR A 267 -8.68 -6.59 15.39
N SER A 268 -9.52 -6.85 14.37
CA SER A 268 -9.12 -6.75 12.96
C SER A 268 -8.72 -5.34 12.51
N LEU A 269 -9.14 -4.31 13.26
CA LEU A 269 -8.83 -2.91 12.99
C LEU A 269 -7.40 -2.48 13.36
N THR A 270 -6.62 -3.32 14.06
CA THR A 270 -5.36 -2.88 14.71
C THR A 270 -4.16 -3.79 14.37
N PRO A 271 -3.14 -3.33 13.61
CA PRO A 271 -2.05 -4.18 13.11
C PRO A 271 -1.12 -4.84 14.14
N SER A 272 -1.12 -4.39 15.40
CA SER A 272 -0.29 -4.90 16.50
C SER A 272 -0.85 -6.16 17.18
N VAL A 273 -2.00 -6.67 16.73
CA VAL A 273 -2.73 -7.74 17.42
C VAL A 273 -2.33 -9.15 16.94
N HIS A 274 -1.60 -9.29 15.84
CA HIS A 274 -1.25 -10.60 15.27
C HIS A 274 -0.52 -11.50 16.29
N GLU A 275 0.36 -10.94 17.12
CA GLU A 275 1.03 -11.69 18.19
C GLU A 275 0.04 -12.16 19.27
N LYS A 276 -0.87 -11.28 19.71
CA LYS A 276 -1.91 -11.64 20.70
C LYS A 276 -2.89 -12.68 20.15
N LEU A 277 -3.18 -12.67 18.85
CA LEU A 277 -3.97 -13.73 18.18
C LEU A 277 -3.20 -15.05 18.04
N VAL A 278 -1.88 -15.02 17.85
CA VAL A 278 -1.03 -16.23 17.86
C VAL A 278 -0.93 -16.81 19.28
N VAL A 279 -0.82 -15.97 20.30
CA VAL A 279 -0.92 -16.39 21.72
C VAL A 279 -2.31 -16.94 22.03
N LEU A 280 -3.39 -16.28 21.60
CA LEU A 280 -4.75 -16.77 21.77
C LEU A 280 -4.96 -18.12 21.07
N LYS A 281 -4.40 -18.31 19.86
CA LYS A 281 -4.42 -19.60 19.15
C LYS A 281 -3.67 -20.67 19.96
N LYS A 282 -2.42 -20.42 20.38
CA LYS A 282 -1.65 -21.34 21.24
C LYS A 282 -2.39 -21.70 22.53
N ASN A 283 -3.12 -20.76 23.12
CA ASN A 283 -3.87 -20.98 24.35
C ASN A 283 -5.20 -21.72 24.11
N ALA A 284 -5.85 -21.55 22.95
CA ALA A 284 -7.10 -22.22 22.60
C ALA A 284 -6.90 -23.63 22.02
N GLU A 285 -5.79 -23.86 21.31
CA GLU A 285 -5.41 -25.15 20.72
C GLU A 285 -5.48 -26.35 21.69
N PRO A 286 -4.96 -26.31 22.93
CA PRO A 286 -5.14 -27.40 23.89
C PRO A 286 -6.60 -27.59 24.35
N TYR A 287 -7.45 -26.56 24.34
CA TYR A 287 -8.88 -26.72 24.63
C TYR A 287 -9.62 -27.37 23.46
N VAL A 288 -9.30 -26.98 22.22
CA VAL A 288 -9.86 -27.61 21.01
C VAL A 288 -9.44 -29.09 20.93
N GLN A 289 -8.17 -29.40 21.19
CA GLN A 289 -7.70 -30.79 21.30
C GLN A 289 -8.43 -31.54 22.43
N LYS A 290 -8.54 -30.97 23.63
CA LYS A 290 -9.22 -31.61 24.77
C LYS A 290 -10.71 -31.86 24.51
N VAL A 291 -11.41 -30.98 23.79
CA VAL A 291 -12.79 -31.18 23.34
C VAL A 291 -12.85 -32.26 22.25
N SER A 292 -11.91 -32.27 21.30
CA SER A 292 -11.80 -33.29 20.26
C SER A 292 -11.61 -34.69 20.88
N THR A 293 -10.63 -34.86 21.76
CA THR A 293 -10.37 -36.13 22.45
C THR A 293 -11.61 -36.59 23.23
N ARG A 294 -12.24 -35.70 24.02
CA ARG A 294 -13.49 -36.04 24.72
C ARG A 294 -14.65 -36.42 23.80
N SER A 295 -14.72 -35.84 22.60
CA SER A 295 -15.77 -36.20 21.62
C SER A 295 -15.55 -37.60 21.03
N VAL A 296 -14.29 -38.01 20.86
CA VAL A 296 -13.91 -39.38 20.45
C VAL A 296 -14.17 -40.36 21.59
N GLU A 297 -13.67 -40.08 22.80
CA GLU A 297 -13.90 -40.89 24.02
C GLU A 297 -15.41 -41.15 24.24
N LEU A 298 -16.24 -40.11 24.11
CA LEU A 298 -17.69 -40.22 24.28
C LEU A 298 -18.35 -41.04 23.16
N TYR A 299 -17.88 -40.91 21.91
CA TYR A 299 -18.37 -41.70 20.79
C TYR A 299 -17.99 -43.18 20.93
N GLU A 300 -16.75 -43.49 21.31
CA GLU A 300 -16.31 -44.87 21.52
C GLU A 300 -16.99 -45.51 22.72
N SER A 301 -17.09 -44.79 23.85
CA SER A 301 -17.89 -45.23 25.00
C SER A 301 -19.36 -45.50 24.63
N SER A 302 -19.97 -44.65 23.79
CA SER A 302 -21.34 -44.87 23.30
C SER A 302 -21.43 -46.05 22.33
N ARG A 303 -20.44 -46.26 21.45
CA ARG A 303 -20.36 -47.41 20.53
C ARG A 303 -20.28 -48.72 21.34
N ASP A 304 -19.41 -48.75 22.34
CA ASP A 304 -19.11 -49.96 23.10
C ASP A 304 -20.23 -50.29 24.09
N ALA A 305 -20.95 -49.28 24.60
CA ALA A 305 -22.20 -49.48 25.35
C ALA A 305 -23.36 -50.00 24.48
N VAL A 306 -23.48 -49.56 23.22
CA VAL A 306 -24.56 -49.99 22.31
C VAL A 306 -24.29 -51.37 21.69
N THR A 307 -23.03 -51.71 21.43
CA THR A 307 -22.59 -52.98 20.83
C THR A 307 -23.21 -54.24 21.46
N PRO A 308 -23.20 -54.48 22.79
CA PRO A 308 -23.80 -55.67 23.39
C PRO A 308 -25.32 -55.74 23.19
N HIS A 309 -26.02 -54.60 23.10
CA HIS A 309 -27.46 -54.59 22.80
C HIS A 309 -27.74 -54.98 21.34
N VAL A 310 -26.91 -54.55 20.40
CA VAL A 310 -27.00 -54.94 18.98
C VAL A 310 -26.69 -56.43 18.80
N ILE A 311 -25.67 -56.95 19.49
CA ILE A 311 -25.34 -58.38 19.51
C ILE A 311 -26.53 -59.19 20.06
N LYS A 312 -27.05 -58.83 21.24
CA LYS A 312 -28.18 -59.53 21.86
C LYS A 312 -29.46 -59.50 21.02
N ALA A 313 -29.73 -58.41 20.29
CA ALA A 313 -30.83 -58.33 19.35
C ALA A 313 -30.63 -59.27 18.14
N LYS A 314 -29.40 -59.36 17.61
CA LYS A 314 -29.04 -60.28 16.51
C LYS A 314 -29.14 -61.75 16.95
N GLU A 315 -28.69 -62.06 18.16
CA GLU A 315 -28.79 -63.39 18.77
C GLU A 315 -30.26 -63.80 18.98
N PHE A 316 -31.09 -62.90 19.51
CA PHE A 316 -32.52 -63.16 19.69
C PHE A 316 -33.26 -63.36 18.36
N ALA A 317 -32.91 -62.61 17.31
CA ALA A 317 -33.50 -62.77 15.98
C ALA A 317 -33.04 -64.04 15.23
N HIS A 318 -31.85 -64.57 15.54
CA HIS A 318 -31.25 -65.71 14.85
C HIS A 318 -32.12 -66.99 14.84
N PRO A 319 -32.63 -67.51 15.99
CA PRO A 319 -33.44 -68.74 15.98
C PRO A 319 -34.72 -68.58 15.14
N TYR A 320 -35.45 -67.47 15.27
CA TYR A 320 -36.65 -67.23 14.47
C TYR A 320 -36.36 -67.19 12.96
N TYR A 321 -35.22 -66.60 12.55
CA TYR A 321 -34.79 -66.63 11.15
C TYR A 321 -34.46 -68.04 10.66
N GLN A 322 -33.77 -68.86 11.47
CA GLN A 322 -33.49 -70.25 11.12
C GLN A 322 -34.77 -71.10 11.06
N GLU A 323 -35.73 -70.86 11.95
CA GLU A 323 -37.05 -71.51 11.94
C GLU A 323 -37.81 -71.17 10.67
N ALA A 324 -37.97 -69.87 10.36
CA ALA A 324 -38.61 -69.41 9.14
C ALA A 324 -37.90 -69.95 7.87
N LYS A 325 -36.57 -70.08 7.90
CA LYS A 325 -35.78 -70.67 6.81
C LYS A 325 -36.03 -72.17 6.63
N LYS A 326 -36.19 -72.96 7.71
CA LYS A 326 -36.59 -74.38 7.60
C LYS A 326 -37.96 -74.51 6.94
N PHE A 327 -38.94 -73.72 7.38
CA PHE A 327 -40.31 -73.78 6.85
C PHE A 327 -40.43 -73.27 5.41
N SER A 328 -39.74 -72.19 5.05
CA SER A 328 -39.86 -71.58 3.71
C SER A 328 -39.02 -72.28 2.63
N LYS A 329 -37.84 -72.82 2.97
CA LYS A 329 -36.93 -73.42 1.98
C LYS A 329 -37.58 -74.45 1.04
N PRO A 330 -38.31 -75.49 1.50
CA PRO A 330 -38.86 -76.50 0.58
C PRO A 330 -39.83 -75.90 -0.45
N TYR A 331 -40.63 -74.90 -0.07
CA TYR A 331 -41.53 -74.20 -1.00
C TYR A 331 -40.77 -73.29 -1.98
N ILE A 332 -39.70 -72.64 -1.53
CA ILE A 332 -38.81 -71.84 -2.41
C ILE A 332 -38.13 -72.75 -3.45
N ASP A 333 -37.59 -73.89 -3.01
CA ASP A 333 -36.95 -74.87 -3.89
C ASP A 333 -37.96 -75.44 -4.90
N GLN A 334 -39.19 -75.76 -4.47
CA GLN A 334 -40.27 -76.24 -5.34
C GLN A 334 -40.73 -75.19 -6.36
N VAL A 335 -40.90 -73.92 -5.95
CA VAL A 335 -41.24 -72.83 -6.88
C VAL A 335 -40.11 -72.58 -7.88
N ALA A 336 -38.85 -72.67 -7.45
CA ALA A 336 -37.70 -72.55 -8.34
C ALA A 336 -37.67 -73.69 -9.38
N GLU A 337 -37.98 -74.93 -8.97
CA GLU A 337 -38.06 -76.09 -9.87
C GLU A 337 -39.18 -75.95 -10.91
N ILE A 338 -40.40 -75.57 -10.50
CA ILE A 338 -41.54 -75.32 -11.40
C ILE A 338 -41.24 -74.18 -12.39
N THR A 339 -40.56 -73.13 -11.94
CA THR A 339 -40.31 -71.92 -12.76
C THR A 339 -39.14 -72.10 -13.76
N LYS A 340 -38.17 -72.98 -13.44
CA LYS A 340 -36.98 -73.28 -14.23
C LYS A 340 -37.24 -73.56 -15.73
N PRO A 341 -38.16 -74.46 -16.15
CA PRO A 341 -38.44 -74.69 -17.58
C PRO A 341 -39.03 -73.47 -18.29
N HIS A 342 -39.78 -72.62 -17.60
CA HIS A 342 -40.35 -71.40 -18.19
C HIS A 342 -39.28 -70.32 -18.41
N VAL A 343 -38.36 -70.14 -17.46
CA VAL A 343 -37.23 -69.22 -17.60
C VAL A 343 -36.32 -69.64 -18.77
N GLU A 344 -35.99 -70.93 -18.91
CA GLU A 344 -35.17 -71.39 -20.03
C GLU A 344 -35.90 -71.33 -21.38
N LYS A 345 -37.23 -71.48 -21.43
CA LYS A 345 -38.04 -71.22 -22.64
C LYS A 345 -38.03 -69.74 -23.04
N VAL A 346 -38.12 -68.83 -22.09
CA VAL A 346 -37.98 -67.37 -22.33
C VAL A 346 -36.55 -67.03 -22.78
N ARG A 347 -35.53 -67.61 -22.12
CA ARG A 347 -34.11 -67.39 -22.43
C ARG A 347 -33.73 -67.88 -23.83
N THR A 348 -34.28 -69.02 -24.26
CA THR A 348 -34.07 -69.54 -25.62
C THR A 348 -34.79 -68.72 -26.68
N ALA A 349 -36.02 -68.25 -26.41
CA ALA A 349 -36.76 -67.36 -27.31
C ALA A 349 -36.11 -65.97 -27.49
N LEU A 350 -35.49 -65.42 -26.43
CA LEU A 350 -34.77 -64.13 -26.49
C LEU A 350 -33.38 -64.22 -27.15
N LYS A 351 -32.76 -65.41 -27.14
CA LYS A 351 -31.40 -65.67 -27.68
C LYS A 351 -31.11 -65.06 -29.07
N PRO A 352 -31.98 -65.15 -30.10
CA PRO A 352 -31.75 -64.48 -31.39
C PRO A 352 -31.79 -62.95 -31.30
N TYR A 353 -32.69 -62.37 -30.50
CA TYR A 353 -32.78 -60.92 -30.29
C TYR A 353 -31.55 -60.39 -29.55
N THR A 354 -31.09 -61.09 -28.52
CA THR A 354 -29.83 -60.74 -27.82
C THR A 354 -28.63 -60.78 -28.77
N LYS A 355 -28.52 -61.79 -29.65
CA LYS A 355 -27.49 -61.84 -30.69
C LYS A 355 -27.56 -60.64 -31.64
N ARG A 356 -28.75 -60.27 -32.12
CA ARG A 356 -28.94 -59.13 -33.04
C ARG A 356 -28.59 -57.80 -32.37
N ALA A 357 -28.95 -57.62 -31.10
CA ALA A 357 -28.60 -56.44 -30.31
C ALA A 357 -27.08 -56.31 -30.09
N VAL A 358 -26.41 -57.41 -29.72
CA VAL A 358 -24.94 -57.44 -29.55
C VAL A 358 -24.23 -57.13 -30.86
N HIS A 359 -24.68 -57.68 -31.99
CA HIS A 359 -24.08 -57.41 -33.29
C HIS A 359 -24.26 -55.95 -33.73
N ALA A 360 -25.48 -55.39 -33.61
CA ALA A 360 -25.75 -53.99 -33.92
C ALA A 360 -24.93 -53.03 -33.02
N TYR A 361 -24.80 -53.34 -31.73
CA TYR A 361 -23.97 -52.56 -30.80
C TYR A 361 -22.48 -52.65 -31.14
N GLY A 362 -21.98 -53.83 -31.57
CA GLY A 362 -20.63 -54.01 -32.07
C GLY A 362 -20.35 -53.15 -33.31
N SER A 363 -21.20 -53.23 -34.34
CA SER A 363 -21.09 -52.42 -35.55
C SER A 363 -21.16 -50.92 -35.26
N PHE A 364 -21.98 -50.50 -34.30
CA PHE A 364 -22.04 -49.11 -33.84
C PHE A 364 -20.75 -48.67 -33.15
N LEU A 365 -20.19 -49.47 -32.24
CA LEU A 365 -18.92 -49.19 -31.57
C LEU A 365 -17.75 -49.12 -32.55
N GLU A 366 -17.70 -50.00 -33.54
CA GLU A 366 -16.69 -50.02 -34.59
C GLU A 366 -16.78 -48.77 -35.49
N SER A 367 -18.00 -48.39 -35.88
CA SER A 367 -18.26 -47.15 -36.62
C SER A 367 -17.83 -45.91 -35.83
N ALA A 368 -18.25 -45.81 -34.57
CA ALA A 368 -17.90 -44.70 -33.68
C ALA A 368 -16.40 -44.63 -33.40
N THR A 369 -15.73 -45.77 -33.22
CA THR A 369 -14.27 -45.83 -33.03
C THR A 369 -13.52 -45.37 -34.28
N THR A 370 -14.03 -45.69 -35.47
CA THR A 370 -13.46 -45.25 -36.75
C THR A 370 -13.62 -43.75 -36.93
N TYR A 371 -14.82 -43.20 -36.65
CA TYR A 371 -15.07 -41.76 -36.69
C TYR A 371 -14.21 -40.98 -35.68
N HIS A 372 -14.11 -41.45 -34.42
CA HIS A 372 -13.26 -40.84 -33.39
C HIS A 372 -11.78 -40.82 -33.79
N ARG A 373 -11.29 -41.87 -34.46
CA ARG A 373 -9.93 -41.90 -35.03
C ARG A 373 -9.73 -40.93 -36.20
N GLN A 374 -10.71 -40.82 -37.10
CA GLN A 374 -10.66 -39.87 -38.23
C GLN A 374 -10.65 -38.43 -37.73
N ALA A 375 -11.55 -38.08 -36.80
CA ALA A 375 -11.60 -36.76 -36.18
C ALA A 375 -10.30 -36.43 -35.40
N GLN A 376 -9.70 -37.41 -34.72
CA GLN A 376 -8.38 -37.24 -34.10
C GLN A 376 -7.29 -36.97 -35.14
N ALA A 377 -7.26 -37.70 -36.25
CA ALA A 377 -6.27 -37.47 -37.31
C ALA A 377 -6.41 -36.05 -37.92
N THR A 378 -7.63 -35.62 -38.25
CA THR A 378 -7.90 -34.29 -38.80
C THR A 378 -7.51 -33.16 -37.84
N ILE A 379 -7.85 -33.28 -36.54
CA ILE A 379 -7.47 -32.27 -35.54
C ILE A 379 -5.96 -32.28 -35.28
N LEU A 380 -5.31 -33.46 -35.26
CA LEU A 380 -3.86 -33.55 -35.06
C LEU A 380 -3.07 -32.96 -36.24
N ASP A 381 -3.53 -33.18 -37.48
CA ASP A 381 -2.96 -32.56 -38.69
C ASP A 381 -3.11 -31.03 -38.64
N TYR A 382 -4.33 -30.52 -38.42
CA TYR A 382 -4.59 -29.08 -38.27
C TYR A 382 -3.71 -28.43 -37.18
N LEU A 383 -3.52 -29.10 -36.03
CA LEU A 383 -2.65 -28.59 -34.97
C LEU A 383 -1.16 -28.60 -35.34
N HIS A 384 -0.70 -29.50 -36.23
CA HIS A 384 0.68 -29.51 -36.76
C HIS A 384 0.93 -28.44 -37.82
N GLN A 385 -0.10 -28.02 -38.56
CA GLN A 385 0.01 -27.03 -39.65
C GLN A 385 0.27 -25.60 -39.15
N HIS A 386 -0.13 -25.25 -37.92
CA HIS A 386 0.16 -23.95 -37.32
C HIS A 386 1.29 -24.03 -36.28
N GLU A 387 2.33 -23.20 -36.43
CA GLU A 387 3.53 -23.24 -35.58
C GLU A 387 3.23 -23.09 -34.08
N ILE A 388 2.26 -22.24 -33.74
CA ILE A 388 1.85 -21.95 -32.34
C ILE A 388 1.18 -23.17 -31.70
N THR A 389 0.43 -23.98 -32.46
CA THR A 389 -0.31 -25.14 -31.93
C THR A 389 0.44 -26.46 -32.07
N LYS A 390 1.55 -26.49 -32.82
CA LYS A 390 2.36 -27.69 -33.06
C LYS A 390 2.90 -28.32 -31.76
N SER A 391 3.19 -27.50 -30.75
CA SER A 391 3.58 -27.92 -29.40
C SER A 391 2.43 -28.56 -28.60
N LEU A 392 1.17 -28.28 -28.96
CA LEU A 392 -0.04 -28.78 -28.31
C LEU A 392 -0.62 -30.04 -28.99
N ALA A 393 -0.05 -30.47 -30.12
CA ALA A 393 -0.56 -31.58 -30.93
C ALA A 393 -0.33 -33.00 -30.34
N THR A 394 -0.50 -33.14 -29.02
CA THR A 394 -0.34 -34.40 -28.29
C THR A 394 -1.57 -35.29 -28.42
N LYS A 395 -1.36 -36.62 -28.48
CA LYS A 395 -2.43 -37.61 -28.67
C LYS A 395 -3.53 -37.52 -27.61
N GLU A 396 -3.16 -37.22 -26.36
CA GLU A 396 -4.12 -37.08 -25.25
C GLU A 396 -4.99 -35.83 -25.39
N LEU A 397 -4.40 -34.66 -25.68
CA LEU A 397 -5.16 -33.42 -25.84
C LEU A 397 -6.15 -33.54 -27.01
N VAL A 398 -5.71 -34.09 -28.14
CA VAL A 398 -6.55 -34.32 -29.33
C VAL A 398 -7.71 -35.27 -29.01
N TRP A 399 -7.47 -36.35 -28.27
CA TRP A 399 -8.53 -37.28 -27.84
C TRP A 399 -9.57 -36.61 -26.93
N PHE A 400 -9.15 -35.72 -26.02
CA PHE A 400 -10.06 -34.91 -25.20
C PHE A 400 -10.84 -33.88 -26.03
N LEU A 401 -10.21 -33.24 -27.01
CA LEU A 401 -10.86 -32.25 -27.89
C LEU A 401 -11.99 -32.88 -28.72
N VAL A 402 -11.75 -34.02 -29.37
CA VAL A 402 -12.79 -34.73 -30.14
C VAL A 402 -13.95 -35.14 -29.22
N ARG A 403 -13.67 -35.75 -28.07
CA ARG A 403 -14.71 -36.14 -27.08
C ARG A 403 -15.53 -34.93 -26.60
N LYS A 404 -14.91 -33.76 -26.44
CA LYS A 404 -15.61 -32.53 -26.07
C LYS A 404 -16.51 -32.07 -27.23
N HIS A 405 -16.01 -32.08 -28.45
CA HIS A 405 -16.78 -31.72 -29.66
C HIS A 405 -18.01 -32.62 -29.86
N GLU A 406 -17.87 -33.95 -29.73
CA GLU A 406 -18.99 -34.90 -29.82
C GLU A 406 -20.12 -34.60 -28.81
N LYS A 407 -19.76 -34.14 -27.60
CA LYS A 407 -20.72 -33.76 -26.56
C LYS A 407 -21.45 -32.47 -26.91
N PHE A 408 -20.73 -31.44 -27.35
CA PHE A 408 -21.34 -30.18 -27.79
C PHE A 408 -22.25 -30.38 -29.02
N ALA A 409 -21.84 -31.19 -30.00
CA ALA A 409 -22.66 -31.49 -31.17
C ALA A 409 -24.01 -32.12 -30.80
N LYS A 410 -24.02 -33.08 -29.86
CA LYS A 410 -25.25 -33.68 -29.33
C LYS A 410 -26.11 -32.70 -28.53
N GLU A 411 -25.50 -31.82 -27.75
CA GLU A 411 -26.21 -30.78 -27.00
C GLU A 411 -26.78 -29.68 -27.92
N THR A 412 -26.28 -29.56 -29.16
CA THR A 412 -26.76 -28.58 -30.17
C THR A 412 -27.85 -29.15 -31.09
N GLN A 413 -27.96 -30.47 -31.27
CA GLN A 413 -29.04 -31.12 -32.05
C GLN A 413 -30.28 -31.50 -31.20
N LEU A 414 -30.31 -31.11 -29.93
CA LEU A 414 -31.42 -31.33 -28.99
C LEU A 414 -32.07 -30.01 -28.52
N SER A 415 -31.86 -28.94 -29.30
CA SER A 415 -32.48 -27.61 -29.17
C SER A 415 -33.00 -27.13 -30.51
#